data_AF-M7UMF7-F1
#
_entry.id   AF-M7UMF7-F1
#
_cell.length_a   1.000
_cell.length_b   1.000
_cell.length_c   1.000
_cell.angle_alpha   90.00
_cell.angle_beta   90.00
_cell.angle_gamma   90.00
#
_symmetry.space_group_name_H-M   'P 1'
#
loop_
_entity.id
_entity.type
_entity.pdbx_description
1 polymer ?
#
loop_
_entity_poly.entity_id
_entity_poly.type
_entity_poly.pdbx_seq_one_letter_code
_entity_poly.pdbx_strand_id
1 'polypeptide(L)'
;MTSLSDSFPSPNNSMEIVNGTIDEFIDNLQLTWAINAAEGVVELKPGSLLCREIELALLRVIDQTVSPENIYIRIGNELKHFDRPADRAANPLFHSILLCCYQLMQGWADERWFEYLPTIEQSLRDALHMDARRRAGVVGISAPRDLELYRSLENAMYADHRLRMRVDTQVNILEGVIAKMKAAESSHGHDNKFEMENREE
;
A
#
# COMPACT_ATOMS: atom_id res chain seq x y z
N MET A 1 -40.53 2.54 -0.29
CA MET A 1 -39.30 2.01 -0.91
C MET A 1 -38.31 3.15 -0.92
N THR A 2 -37.32 3.10 -0.04
CA THR A 2 -36.25 4.09 0.05
C THR A 2 -35.37 3.91 -1.19
N SER A 3 -35.36 4.90 -2.09
CA SER A 3 -34.44 4.93 -3.23
C SER A 3 -33.02 4.94 -2.67
N LEU A 4 -32.28 3.84 -2.86
CA LEU A 4 -30.84 3.85 -2.66
C LEU A 4 -30.29 4.96 -3.54
N SER A 5 -29.52 5.87 -2.94
CA SER A 5 -28.83 6.92 -3.69
C SER A 5 -27.96 6.26 -4.76
N ASP A 6 -28.35 6.37 -6.02
CA ASP A 6 -27.64 5.86 -7.20
C ASP A 6 -26.33 6.62 -7.49
N SER A 7 -25.84 7.40 -6.53
CA SER A 7 -24.60 8.15 -6.65
C SER A 7 -23.41 7.21 -6.48
N PHE A 8 -23.09 6.44 -7.52
CA PHE A 8 -21.72 5.96 -7.68
C PHE A 8 -20.79 7.17 -7.72
N PRO A 9 -19.64 7.13 -7.01
CA PRO A 9 -18.67 8.19 -7.11
C PRO A 9 -18.27 8.38 -8.58
N SER A 10 -18.14 9.65 -8.99
CA SER A 10 -17.64 9.97 -10.33
C SER A 10 -16.24 9.35 -10.51
N PRO A 11 -15.94 8.73 -11.66
CA PRO A 11 -14.63 8.14 -11.95
C PRO A 11 -13.43 9.05 -11.67
N ASN A 12 -13.58 10.36 -11.92
CA ASN A 12 -12.53 11.34 -11.64
C ASN A 12 -12.26 11.44 -10.13
N ASN A 13 -13.31 11.43 -9.32
CA ASN A 13 -13.18 11.46 -7.86
C ASN A 13 -12.49 10.19 -7.33
N SER A 14 -12.74 9.02 -7.95
CA SER A 14 -12.08 7.78 -7.55
C SER A 14 -10.57 7.79 -7.82
N MET A 15 -10.11 8.29 -8.97
CA MET A 15 -8.67 8.43 -9.23
C MET A 15 -8.02 9.48 -8.33
N GLU A 16 -8.69 10.61 -8.09
CA GLU A 16 -8.22 11.65 -7.18
C GLU A 16 -8.06 11.12 -5.75
N ILE A 17 -9.02 10.33 -5.25
CA ILE A 17 -8.94 9.69 -3.94
C ILE A 17 -7.73 8.75 -3.88
N VAL A 18 -7.56 7.87 -4.87
CA VAL A 18 -6.43 6.92 -4.88
C VAL A 18 -5.10 7.65 -4.93
N ASN A 19 -4.95 8.64 -5.81
CA ASN A 19 -3.72 9.42 -5.88
C ASN A 19 -3.45 10.15 -4.56
N GLY A 20 -4.48 10.75 -3.95
CA GLY A 20 -4.35 11.41 -2.66
C GLY A 20 -3.91 10.46 -1.54
N THR A 21 -4.46 9.24 -1.48
CA THR A 21 -4.03 8.22 -0.51
C THR A 21 -2.59 7.79 -0.73
N ILE A 22 -2.16 7.67 -1.99
CA ILE A 22 -0.76 7.33 -2.32
C ILE A 22 0.18 8.47 -1.95
N ASP A 23 -0.19 9.73 -2.22
CA ASP A 23 0.61 10.89 -1.85
C ASP A 23 0.75 11.01 -0.32
N GLU A 24 -0.33 10.80 0.44
CA GLU A 24 -0.28 10.74 1.91
C GLU A 24 0.65 9.63 2.41
N PHE A 25 0.66 8.47 1.74
CA PHE A 25 1.60 7.41 2.07
C PHE A 25 3.06 7.84 1.85
N ILE A 26 3.37 8.52 0.73
CA ILE A 26 4.73 9.04 0.45
C ILE A 26 5.14 10.08 1.49
N ASP A 27 4.25 11.01 1.85
CA ASP A 27 4.51 12.03 2.87
C ASP A 27 4.80 11.38 4.24
N ASN A 28 4.06 10.32 4.59
CA ASN A 28 4.32 9.55 5.81
C ASN A 28 5.68 8.86 5.79
N LEU A 29 6.12 8.31 4.64
CA LEU A 29 7.47 7.75 4.53
C LEU A 29 8.56 8.82 4.73
N GLN A 30 8.34 10.04 4.24
CA GLN A 30 9.26 11.17 4.47
C GLN A 30 9.30 11.56 5.95
N LEU A 31 8.15 11.59 6.63
CA LEU A 31 8.10 11.86 8.06
C LEU A 31 8.84 10.77 8.86
N THR A 32 8.59 9.49 8.54
CA THR A 32 9.30 8.35 9.13
C THR A 32 10.81 8.47 8.92
N TRP A 33 11.24 8.83 7.72
CA TRP A 33 12.64 9.13 7.44
C TRP A 33 13.18 10.23 8.34
N ALA A 34 12.52 11.39 8.40
CA ALA A 34 12.99 12.56 9.13
C ALA A 34 13.17 12.27 10.63
N ILE A 35 12.23 11.53 11.23
CA ILE A 35 12.30 11.11 12.64
C ILE A 35 13.51 10.19 12.87
N ASN A 36 13.65 9.14 12.05
CA ASN A 36 14.73 8.15 12.22
C ASN A 36 16.11 8.76 11.92
N ALA A 37 16.20 9.66 10.95
CA ALA A 37 17.42 10.40 10.65
C ALA A 37 17.86 11.29 11.81
N ALA A 38 16.90 11.94 12.50
CA ALA A 38 17.17 12.73 13.70
C ALA A 38 17.67 11.86 14.88
N GLU A 39 17.25 10.60 14.94
CA GLU A 39 17.73 9.59 15.89
C GLU A 39 19.09 8.97 15.50
N GLY A 40 19.68 9.40 14.38
CA GLY A 40 20.99 8.95 13.90
C GLY A 40 20.94 7.68 13.04
N VAL A 41 19.76 7.23 12.62
CA VAL A 41 19.62 6.15 11.64
C VAL A 41 19.95 6.70 10.26
N VAL A 42 20.95 6.12 9.60
CA VAL A 42 21.41 6.57 8.28
C VAL A 42 21.11 5.56 7.16
N GLU A 43 20.84 4.30 7.52
CA GLU A 43 20.56 3.21 6.59
C GLU A 43 19.48 2.27 7.14
N LEU A 44 18.65 1.75 6.24
CA LEU A 44 17.61 0.78 6.56
C LEU A 44 18.19 -0.64 6.53
N LYS A 45 18.19 -1.33 7.68
CA LYS A 45 18.64 -2.72 7.76
C LYS A 45 17.49 -3.69 7.45
N PRO A 46 17.71 -4.73 6.62
CA PRO A 46 16.71 -5.77 6.39
C PRO A 46 16.25 -6.42 7.70
N GLY A 47 14.94 -6.59 7.86
CA GLY A 47 14.35 -7.20 9.06
C GLY A 47 14.40 -6.34 10.33
N SER A 48 14.90 -5.10 10.27
CA SER A 48 14.78 -4.13 11.37
C SER A 48 13.32 -3.78 11.65
N LEU A 49 13.06 -3.23 12.85
CA LEU A 49 11.72 -2.76 13.23
C LEU A 49 11.17 -1.77 12.20
N LEU A 50 11.98 -0.77 11.83
CA LEU A 50 11.64 0.23 10.81
C LEU A 50 11.26 -0.44 9.47
N CYS A 51 12.02 -1.45 9.03
CA CYS A 51 11.71 -2.18 7.79
C CYS A 51 10.34 -2.86 7.86
N ARG A 52 9.98 -3.44 9.02
CA ARG A 52 8.68 -4.09 9.21
C ARG A 52 7.54 -3.08 9.29
N GLU A 53 7.76 -1.92 9.91
CA GLU A 53 6.78 -0.85 9.96
C GLU A 53 6.51 -0.25 8.57
N ILE A 54 7.55 -0.11 7.75
CA ILE A 54 7.42 0.30 6.34
C ILE A 54 6.64 -0.74 5.53
N GLU A 55 6.96 -2.03 5.68
CA GLU A 55 6.22 -3.12 5.04
C GLU A 55 4.74 -3.09 5.40
N LEU A 56 4.43 -2.89 6.70
CA LEU A 56 3.06 -2.77 7.19
C LEU A 56 2.34 -1.55 6.61
N ALA A 57 2.99 -0.39 6.55
CA ALA A 57 2.42 0.81 5.96
C ALA A 57 2.11 0.62 4.47
N LEU A 58 3.02 -0.02 3.74
CA LEU A 58 2.86 -0.31 2.32
C LEU A 58 1.68 -1.27 2.06
N LEU A 59 1.50 -2.30 2.89
CA LEU A 59 0.35 -3.20 2.80
C LEU A 59 -0.97 -2.47 3.05
N ARG A 60 -1.00 -1.55 4.01
CA ARG A 60 -2.21 -0.76 4.32
C ARG A 60 -2.60 0.16 3.17
N VAL A 61 -1.66 0.81 2.49
CA VAL A 61 -1.99 1.61 1.30
C VAL A 61 -2.47 0.74 0.14
N ILE A 62 -1.94 -0.48 -0.02
CA ILE A 62 -2.45 -1.44 -1.00
C ILE A 62 -3.90 -1.85 -0.66
N ASP A 63 -4.23 -2.14 0.59
CA ASP A 63 -5.60 -2.49 0.98
C ASP A 63 -6.60 -1.33 0.76
N GLN A 64 -6.18 -0.10 1.05
CA GLN A 64 -7.03 1.08 0.87
C GLN A 64 -7.30 1.38 -0.60
N THR A 65 -6.31 1.22 -1.47
CA THR A 65 -6.40 1.63 -2.87
C THR A 65 -6.73 0.49 -3.83
N VAL A 66 -6.35 -0.75 -3.49
CA VAL A 66 -6.33 -1.92 -4.38
C VAL A 66 -5.63 -1.61 -5.71
N SER A 67 -4.65 -0.71 -5.69
CA SER A 67 -3.97 -0.22 -6.88
C SER A 67 -2.46 -0.36 -6.78
N PRO A 68 -1.95 -1.61 -6.73
CA PRO A 68 -0.52 -1.86 -6.59
C PRO A 68 0.29 -1.25 -7.74
N GLU A 69 -0.25 -1.19 -8.96
CA GLU A 69 0.42 -0.56 -10.10
C GLU A 69 0.66 0.95 -9.87
N ASN A 70 -0.34 1.69 -9.41
CA ASN A 70 -0.18 3.13 -9.18
C ASN A 70 0.78 3.43 -8.03
N ILE A 71 0.74 2.63 -6.96
CA ILE A 71 1.70 2.73 -5.86
C ILE A 71 3.12 2.48 -6.38
N TYR A 72 3.31 1.41 -7.16
CA TYR A 72 4.61 1.04 -7.72
C TYR A 72 5.17 2.13 -8.64
N ILE A 73 4.34 2.69 -9.53
CA ILE A 73 4.73 3.78 -10.43
C ILE A 73 5.10 5.02 -9.62
N ARG A 74 4.32 5.38 -8.60
CA ARG A 74 4.59 6.55 -7.76
C ARG A 74 5.94 6.41 -7.04
N ILE A 75 6.19 5.27 -6.39
CA ILE A 75 7.47 4.99 -5.71
C ILE A 75 8.62 5.02 -6.71
N GLY A 76 8.45 4.41 -7.88
CA GLY A 76 9.46 4.44 -8.95
C GLY A 76 9.78 5.86 -9.43
N ASN A 77 8.77 6.73 -9.49
CA ASN A 77 8.98 8.14 -9.83
C ASN A 77 9.71 8.90 -8.72
N GLU A 78 9.41 8.65 -7.45
CA GLU A 78 10.20 9.20 -6.32
C GLU A 78 11.66 8.75 -6.39
N LEU A 79 11.91 7.45 -6.64
CA LEU A 79 13.27 6.92 -6.77
C LEU A 79 14.08 7.60 -7.89
N LYS A 80 13.46 7.92 -9.03
CA LYS A 80 14.15 8.63 -10.13
C LYS A 80 14.68 10.00 -9.70
N HIS A 81 14.07 10.67 -8.72
CA HIS A 81 14.60 11.93 -8.20
C HIS A 81 15.97 11.74 -7.53
N PHE A 82 16.28 10.52 -7.07
CA PHE A 82 17.55 10.13 -6.45
C PHE A 82 18.55 9.48 -7.44
N ASP A 83 18.30 9.56 -8.74
CA ASP A 83 19.27 9.17 -9.78
C ASP A 83 20.51 10.07 -9.73
N ARG A 84 20.34 11.32 -9.28
CA ARG A 84 21.44 12.26 -9.05
C ARG A 84 22.16 11.90 -7.74
N PRO A 85 23.49 11.69 -7.77
CA PRO A 85 24.26 11.35 -6.57
C PRO A 85 24.15 12.37 -5.44
N ALA A 86 24.00 13.66 -5.76
CA ALA A 86 23.85 14.72 -4.77
C ALA A 86 22.55 14.60 -3.96
N ASP A 87 21.44 14.31 -4.63
CA ASP A 87 20.12 14.17 -4.01
C ASP A 87 20.07 12.90 -3.13
N ARG A 88 20.74 11.83 -3.58
CA ARG A 88 20.93 10.60 -2.79
C ARG A 88 21.80 10.82 -1.55
N ALA A 89 22.88 11.59 -1.69
CA ALA A 89 23.76 11.91 -0.56
C ALA A 89 23.07 12.81 0.47
N ALA A 90 22.14 13.66 0.04
CA ALA A 90 21.36 14.51 0.95
C ALA A 90 20.36 13.70 1.78
N ASN A 91 19.73 12.67 1.21
CA ASN A 91 18.68 11.89 1.88
C ASN A 91 18.88 10.36 1.70
N PRO A 92 19.97 9.77 2.22
CA PRO A 92 20.33 8.37 1.96
C PRO A 92 19.33 7.38 2.58
N LEU A 93 18.79 7.68 3.76
CA LEU A 93 17.80 6.84 4.42
C LEU A 93 16.46 6.85 3.65
N PHE A 94 15.98 8.01 3.20
CA PHE A 94 14.72 8.06 2.44
C PHE A 94 14.81 7.28 1.12
N HIS A 95 15.93 7.42 0.39
CA HIS A 95 16.21 6.57 -0.77
C HIS A 95 16.16 5.07 -0.42
N SER A 96 16.75 4.66 0.71
CA SER A 96 16.75 3.26 1.15
C SER A 96 15.34 2.76 1.51
N ILE A 97 14.51 3.61 2.10
CA ILE A 97 13.10 3.33 2.40
C ILE A 97 12.32 3.10 1.11
N LEU A 98 12.43 4.02 0.14
CA LEU A 98 11.76 3.90 -1.15
C LEU A 98 12.20 2.64 -1.91
N LEU A 99 13.50 2.33 -1.88
CA LEU A 99 14.04 1.13 -2.51
C LEU A 99 13.50 -0.14 -1.85
N CYS A 100 13.38 -0.14 -0.52
CA CYS A 100 12.77 -1.25 0.22
C CYS A 100 11.31 -1.47 -0.20
N CYS A 101 10.50 -0.40 -0.27
CA CYS A 101 9.12 -0.51 -0.75
C CYS A 101 9.06 -1.08 -2.17
N TYR A 102 9.89 -0.56 -3.07
CA TYR A 102 9.95 -1.01 -4.46
C TYR A 102 10.29 -2.51 -4.56
N GLN A 103 11.30 -2.97 -3.82
CA GLN A 103 11.71 -4.38 -3.80
C GLN A 103 10.65 -5.30 -3.18
N LEU A 104 9.96 -4.86 -2.12
CA LEU A 104 8.85 -5.62 -1.54
C LEU A 104 7.73 -5.83 -2.57
N MET A 105 7.34 -4.76 -3.28
CA MET A 105 6.33 -4.86 -4.33
C MET A 105 6.76 -5.76 -5.49
N GLN A 106 8.04 -5.73 -5.89
CA GLN A 106 8.57 -6.66 -6.89
C GLN A 106 8.46 -8.10 -6.42
N GLY A 107 8.85 -8.39 -5.18
CA GLY A 107 8.73 -9.74 -4.61
C GLY A 107 7.27 -10.23 -4.58
N TRP A 108 6.33 -9.36 -4.20
CA TRP A 108 4.90 -9.71 -4.24
C TRP A 108 4.38 -9.89 -5.68
N ALA A 109 4.86 -9.11 -6.65
CA ALA A 109 4.53 -9.30 -8.05
C ALA A 109 5.04 -10.67 -8.57
N ASP A 110 6.27 -11.05 -8.22
CA ASP A 110 6.86 -12.35 -8.57
C ASP A 110 6.09 -13.52 -7.95
N GLU A 111 5.58 -13.32 -6.72
CA GLU A 111 4.66 -14.23 -6.03
C GLU A 111 3.19 -14.14 -6.52
N ARG A 112 2.95 -13.40 -7.61
CA ARG A 112 1.65 -13.26 -8.28
C ARG A 112 0.55 -12.70 -7.38
N TRP A 113 0.89 -11.81 -6.45
CA TRP A 113 -0.12 -11.14 -5.63
C TRP A 113 -1.08 -10.30 -6.48
N PHE A 114 -0.58 -9.76 -7.59
CA PHE A 114 -1.30 -8.78 -8.42
C PHE A 114 -1.85 -9.39 -9.72
N GLU A 115 -1.84 -10.72 -9.84
CA GLU A 115 -2.28 -11.41 -11.05
C GLU A 115 -3.77 -11.17 -11.30
N TYR A 116 -4.11 -10.80 -12.54
CA TYR A 116 -5.49 -10.55 -12.99
C TYR A 116 -6.20 -9.35 -12.35
N LEU A 117 -5.49 -8.50 -11.59
CA LEU A 117 -6.06 -7.23 -11.14
C LEU A 117 -6.24 -6.29 -12.36
N PRO A 118 -7.42 -5.71 -12.57
CA PRO A 118 -7.60 -4.67 -13.57
C PRO A 118 -6.93 -3.37 -13.11
N THR A 119 -6.58 -2.50 -14.05
CA THR A 119 -6.20 -1.12 -13.70
C THR A 119 -7.44 -0.35 -13.21
N ILE A 120 -7.22 0.73 -12.45
CA ILE A 120 -8.32 1.59 -11.98
C ILE A 120 -9.13 2.13 -13.17
N GLU A 121 -8.46 2.56 -14.23
CA GLU A 121 -9.09 3.10 -15.43
C GLU A 121 -9.99 2.07 -16.11
N GLN A 122 -9.58 0.80 -16.10
CA GLN A 122 -10.40 -0.28 -16.64
C GLN A 122 -11.64 -0.53 -15.78
N SER A 123 -11.48 -0.64 -14.46
CA SER A 123 -12.61 -0.79 -13.53
C SER A 123 -13.60 0.37 -13.61
N LEU A 124 -13.10 1.60 -13.75
CA LEU A 124 -13.93 2.79 -13.90
C LEU A 124 -14.69 2.82 -15.22
N ARG A 125 -14.05 2.41 -16.31
CA ARG A 125 -14.70 2.28 -17.62
C ARG A 125 -15.83 1.26 -17.57
N ASP A 126 -15.57 0.09 -16.98
CA ASP A 126 -16.55 -0.99 -16.86
C ASP A 126 -17.76 -0.54 -16.00
N ALA A 127 -17.52 0.20 -14.91
CA ALA A 127 -18.56 0.77 -14.08
C ALA A 127 -19.42 1.82 -14.81
N LEU A 128 -18.79 2.73 -15.57
CA LEU A 128 -19.51 3.73 -16.38
C LEU A 128 -20.42 3.08 -17.43
N HIS A 129 -19.95 2.01 -18.09
CA HIS A 129 -20.76 1.26 -19.04
C HIS A 129 -22.00 0.65 -18.39
N MET A 130 -21.85 0.08 -17.20
CA MET A 130 -22.95 -0.48 -16.43
C MET A 130 -23.98 0.56 -16.01
N ASP A 131 -23.53 1.72 -15.56
CA ASP A 131 -24.42 2.79 -15.13
C ASP A 131 -25.18 3.42 -16.32
N ALA A 132 -24.50 3.65 -17.44
CA ALA A 132 -25.15 4.12 -18.67
C ALA A 132 -26.28 3.18 -19.12
N ARG A 133 -26.05 1.86 -19.03
CA ARG A 133 -27.06 0.83 -19.34
C ARG A 133 -28.25 0.88 -18.38
N ARG A 134 -28.00 1.07 -17.07
CA ARG A 134 -29.05 1.25 -16.05
C ARG A 134 -29.93 2.46 -16.38
N ARG A 135 -29.31 3.61 -16.67
CA ARG A 135 -30.04 4.86 -17.00
C ARG A 135 -30.86 4.75 -18.29
N ALA A 136 -30.37 3.99 -19.27
CA ALA A 136 -31.08 3.76 -20.52
C ALA A 136 -32.30 2.82 -20.38
N GLY A 137 -32.55 2.26 -19.19
CA GLY A 137 -33.71 1.39 -18.94
C GLY A 137 -33.67 0.08 -19.73
N VAL A 138 -32.48 -0.39 -20.13
CA VAL A 138 -32.30 -1.63 -20.89
C VAL A 138 -32.55 -2.82 -19.97
N VAL A 139 -33.81 -3.26 -19.92
CA VAL A 139 -34.27 -4.45 -19.19
C VAL A 139 -34.53 -5.56 -20.22
N GLY A 140 -33.71 -6.62 -20.23
CA GLY A 140 -33.81 -7.71 -21.20
C GLY A 140 -32.60 -8.65 -21.20
N ILE A 141 -32.66 -9.70 -22.02
CA ILE A 141 -31.61 -10.72 -22.19
C ILE A 141 -30.29 -10.02 -22.55
N SER A 142 -29.23 -10.25 -21.77
CA SER A 142 -27.90 -9.65 -21.96
C SER A 142 -27.34 -9.94 -23.35
N ALA A 143 -26.85 -8.90 -24.03
CA ALA A 143 -26.13 -9.09 -25.28
C ALA A 143 -24.80 -9.83 -25.01
N PRO A 144 -24.20 -10.52 -26.00
CA PRO A 144 -22.91 -11.19 -25.81
C PRO A 144 -21.80 -10.29 -25.23
N ARG A 145 -21.76 -9.01 -25.65
CA ARG A 145 -20.83 -8.01 -25.11
C ARG A 145 -21.08 -7.70 -23.62
N ASP A 146 -22.34 -7.74 -23.18
CA ASP A 146 -22.68 -7.53 -21.78
C ASP A 146 -22.18 -8.70 -20.93
N LEU A 147 -22.25 -9.93 -21.46
CA LEU A 147 -21.73 -11.12 -20.77
C LEU A 147 -20.22 -11.06 -20.57
N GLU A 148 -19.48 -10.52 -21.55
CA GLU A 148 -18.03 -10.28 -21.43
C GLU A 148 -17.73 -9.22 -20.36
N LEU A 149 -18.49 -8.11 -20.35
CA LEU A 149 -18.37 -7.08 -19.32
C LEU A 149 -18.68 -7.62 -17.92
N TYR A 150 -19.74 -8.40 -17.76
CA TYR A 150 -20.08 -9.02 -16.48
C TYR A 150 -18.99 -9.96 -15.99
N ARG A 151 -18.42 -10.79 -16.87
CA ARG A 151 -17.28 -11.66 -16.53
C ARG A 151 -16.05 -10.84 -16.16
N SER A 152 -15.77 -9.73 -16.85
CA SER A 152 -14.67 -8.81 -16.50
C SER A 152 -14.83 -8.30 -15.07
N LEU A 153 -16.01 -7.78 -14.74
CA LEU A 153 -16.32 -7.25 -13.40
C LEU A 153 -16.29 -8.33 -12.32
N GLU A 154 -16.82 -9.52 -12.59
CA GLU A 154 -16.78 -10.65 -11.66
C GLU A 154 -15.34 -11.09 -11.37
N ASN A 155 -14.51 -11.20 -12.41
CA ASN A 155 -13.10 -11.52 -12.27
C ASN A 155 -12.35 -10.44 -11.50
N ALA A 156 -12.63 -9.16 -11.76
CA ALA A 156 -12.06 -8.03 -11.03
C ALA A 156 -12.40 -8.10 -9.53
N MET A 157 -13.68 -8.25 -9.20
CA MET A 157 -14.13 -8.37 -7.81
C MET A 157 -13.49 -9.58 -7.10
N TYR A 158 -13.36 -10.70 -7.81
CA TYR A 158 -12.71 -11.90 -7.26
C TYR A 158 -11.22 -11.67 -7.02
N ALA A 159 -10.49 -11.08 -7.97
CA ALA A 159 -9.08 -10.77 -7.85
C ALA A 159 -8.82 -9.75 -6.73
N ASP A 160 -9.62 -8.70 -6.65
CA ASP A 160 -9.57 -7.69 -5.59
C ASP A 160 -9.79 -8.32 -4.21
N HIS A 161 -10.84 -9.15 -4.07
CA HIS A 161 -11.12 -9.83 -2.81
C HIS A 161 -9.98 -10.76 -2.39
N ARG A 162 -9.41 -11.50 -3.35
CA ARG A 162 -8.26 -12.38 -3.11
C ARG A 162 -7.03 -11.60 -2.64
N LEU A 163 -6.75 -10.44 -3.25
CA LEU A 163 -5.67 -9.56 -2.82
C LEU A 163 -5.90 -9.08 -1.38
N ARG A 164 -7.09 -8.56 -1.07
CA ARG A 164 -7.44 -8.09 0.28
C ARG A 164 -7.26 -9.17 1.34
N MET A 165 -7.76 -10.38 1.12
CA MET A 165 -7.58 -11.50 2.04
C MET A 165 -6.11 -11.84 2.30
N ARG A 166 -5.26 -11.75 1.25
CA ARG A 166 -3.82 -11.99 1.37
C ARG A 166 -3.14 -10.87 2.16
N VAL A 167 -3.50 -9.61 1.87
CA VAL A 167 -3.01 -8.43 2.58
C VAL A 167 -3.40 -8.48 4.06
N ASP A 168 -4.67 -8.73 4.38
CA ASP A 168 -5.16 -8.86 5.75
C ASP A 168 -4.40 -9.91 6.55
N THR A 169 -4.15 -11.07 5.94
CA THR A 169 -3.37 -12.13 6.56
C THR A 169 -1.95 -11.66 6.90
N GLN A 170 -1.29 -10.99 5.94
CA GLN A 170 0.07 -10.51 6.14
C GLN A 170 0.16 -9.36 7.14
N VAL A 171 -0.81 -8.45 7.14
CA VAL A 171 -0.95 -7.37 8.13
C VAL A 171 -1.03 -7.95 9.54
N ASN A 172 -1.91 -8.94 9.77
CA ASN A 172 -2.05 -9.58 11.08
C ASN A 172 -0.73 -10.24 11.55
N ILE A 173 -0.01 -10.90 10.63
CA ILE A 173 1.29 -11.51 10.94
C ILE A 173 2.32 -10.43 11.32
N LEU A 174 2.42 -9.37 10.51
CA LEU A 174 3.39 -8.29 10.73
C LEU A 174 3.13 -7.52 12.01
N GLU A 175 1.88 -7.21 12.33
CA GLU A 175 1.52 -6.56 13.59
C GLU A 175 1.99 -7.38 14.80
N GLY A 176 1.80 -8.72 14.75
CA GLY A 176 2.31 -9.63 15.78
C GLY A 176 3.83 -9.67 15.87
N VAL A 177 4.54 -9.59 14.74
CA VAL A 177 6.02 -9.53 14.70
C VAL A 177 6.52 -8.22 15.29
N ILE A 178 5.97 -7.09 14.84
CA ILE A 178 6.33 -5.74 15.29
C ILE A 178 6.10 -5.59 16.80
N ALA A 179 4.95 -6.07 17.31
CA ALA A 179 4.66 -6.03 18.74
C ALA A 179 5.72 -6.77 19.58
N LYS A 180 6.17 -7.93 19.11
CA LYS A 180 7.23 -8.70 19.78
C LYS A 180 8.58 -7.99 19.75
N MET A 181 8.93 -7.37 18.62
CA MET A 181 10.18 -6.62 18.47
C MET A 181 10.21 -5.43 19.44
N LYS A 182 9.13 -4.64 19.49
CA LYS A 182 8.99 -3.51 20.43
C LYS A 182 9.07 -3.96 21.90
N ALA A 183 8.44 -5.08 22.23
CA ALA A 183 8.52 -5.64 23.59
C ALA A 183 9.97 -6.02 23.97
N ALA A 184 10.73 -6.62 23.06
CA ALA A 184 12.13 -7.00 23.30
C ALA A 184 13.05 -5.78 23.48
N GLU A 185 12.84 -4.71 22.72
CA GLU A 185 13.57 -3.45 22.89
C GLU A 185 13.28 -2.81 24.26
N SER A 186 12.02 -2.88 24.70
CA SER A 186 11.61 -2.35 26.02
C SER A 186 12.19 -3.14 27.20
N SER A 187 12.35 -4.46 27.08
CA SER A 187 12.91 -5.29 28.15
C SER A 187 14.43 -5.09 28.29
N HIS A 188 15.17 -4.95 27.19
CA HIS A 188 16.61 -4.63 27.26
C HIS A 188 16.91 -3.22 27.80
N GLY A 189 15.98 -2.27 27.66
CA GLY A 189 16.09 -0.95 28.31
C GLY A 189 15.94 -1.02 29.84
N HIS A 190 15.30 -2.07 30.37
CA HIS A 190 15.06 -2.22 31.80
C HIS A 190 16.21 -2.93 32.53
N ASP A 191 16.87 -3.89 31.87
CA ASP A 191 18.00 -4.65 32.45
C ASP A 191 19.28 -3.81 32.57
N ASN A 192 19.56 -2.93 31.61
CA ASN A 192 20.73 -2.03 31.68
C ASN A 192 20.64 -0.97 32.80
N LYS A 193 19.43 -0.68 33.30
CA LYS A 193 19.24 0.28 34.39
C LYS A 193 19.53 -0.35 35.75
N PHE A 194 19.24 -1.64 35.92
CA PHE A 194 19.54 -2.41 37.13
C PHE A 194 21.03 -2.79 37.25
N GLU A 195 21.76 -2.97 36.14
CA GLU A 195 23.19 -3.28 36.19
C GLU A 195 24.09 -2.07 36.48
N MET A 196 23.63 -0.84 36.19
CA MET A 196 24.37 0.37 36.58
C MET A 196 24.13 0.77 38.04
N GLU A 197 22.97 0.46 38.62
CA GLU A 197 22.68 0.73 40.04
C GLU A 197 23.42 -0.23 41.00
N ASN A 198 23.75 -1.45 40.55
CA ASN A 198 24.45 -2.46 41.36
C ASN A 198 25.99 -2.42 41.27
N ARG A 199 26.57 -1.39 40.64
CA ARG A 199 28.03 -1.18 40.58
C ARG A 199 28.53 0.01 41.41
N GLU A 200 27.65 0.66 42.16
CA GLU A 200 27.98 1.82 43.01
C GLU A 200 28.00 1.50 44.53
N GLU A 201 28.06 0.22 44.93
CA GLU A 201 28.33 -0.19 46.34
C GLU A 201 29.70 -0.85 46.53
#